data_AF-A0A949XCM3-F1
#
_entry.id   AF-A0A949XCM3-F1
#
_cell.length_a   1.000
_cell.length_b   1.000
_cell.length_c   1.000
_cell.angle_alpha   90.00
_cell.angle_beta   90.00
_cell.angle_gamma   90.00
#
_symmetry.space_group_name_H-M   'P 1'
#
loop_
_entity.id
_entity.type
_entity.pdbx_description
1 polymer ?
#
loop_
_entity_poly.entity_id
_entity_poly.type
_entity_poly.pdbx_seq_one_letter_code
_entity_poly.pdbx_strand_id
1 'polypeptide(L)'
;MSLGHEIDYEALIDRSIKDFQPVKRLWPAGARLVCWILLEAAILSFAIWLRGYDNLRILFHNPGQLVAAGLFISANIAMAFVALKSAIPGRELSWPQLVIAIAAVAAAFGFELAGAPFNQILEATPTSMLQLFGLAALPWLSLFWAVRRGVPLQPELTGAAVGLAAFCFALALCQIVSQPIRLPNSAIVLVLSCAALIVPSALAGGFWLNWIARWQQKEVSTSKWAAFNTGAVFPLALGASLVAFLFFLSPGQHIARIPDFDLAIEGYKQALVDFRPNVPSSSIETVLTAYLEHGMPAYMWDFGPEGFTLVGGRWDPLSDGTPVTYTWFRGTKGGVMCIFRQTDAFNPPLLAHDEHHRLLFYRYRDFSLCLINVGGYGNFISVIASPMPLKQFENLVLTATL
;
A
#
# COMPACT_ATOMS: atom_id res chain seq x y z
N MET A 1 28.54 5.95 -43.61
CA MET A 1 28.69 4.62 -42.99
C MET A 1 28.66 4.82 -41.49
N SER A 2 27.49 4.62 -40.88
CA SER A 2 27.31 4.65 -39.43
C SER A 2 27.78 3.30 -38.90
N LEU A 3 28.91 3.27 -38.19
CA LEU A 3 29.35 2.12 -37.43
C LEU A 3 28.36 1.94 -36.27
N GLY A 4 27.39 1.04 -36.45
CA GLY A 4 26.45 0.66 -35.41
C GLY A 4 27.22 0.09 -34.23
N HIS A 5 27.29 0.86 -33.14
CA HIS A 5 27.85 0.39 -31.89
C HIS A 5 26.83 -0.55 -31.27
N GLU A 6 27.02 -1.86 -31.51
CA GLU A 6 26.22 -2.91 -30.88
C GLU A 6 26.44 -2.80 -29.36
N ILE A 7 25.37 -2.49 -28.64
CA ILE A 7 25.41 -2.37 -27.19
C ILE A 7 25.58 -3.78 -26.63
N ASP A 8 26.71 -4.05 -25.98
CA ASP A 8 26.98 -5.31 -25.31
C ASP A 8 26.10 -5.45 -24.06
N TYR A 9 24.93 -6.06 -24.26
CA TYR A 9 23.94 -6.27 -23.22
C TYR A 9 24.46 -7.19 -22.11
N GLU A 10 25.33 -8.15 -22.42
CA GLU A 10 25.90 -9.05 -21.41
C GLU A 10 26.83 -8.29 -20.47
N ALA A 11 27.70 -7.43 -21.01
CA ALA A 11 28.57 -6.59 -20.20
C ALA A 11 27.79 -5.60 -19.31
N LEU A 12 26.66 -5.07 -19.79
CA LEU A 12 25.76 -4.24 -18.98
C LEU A 12 25.06 -5.04 -17.88
N ILE A 13 24.56 -6.24 -18.18
CA ILE A 13 23.90 -7.11 -17.19
C ILE A 13 24.90 -7.54 -16.12
N ASP A 14 26.10 -7.99 -16.50
CA ASP A 14 27.13 -8.42 -15.54
C ASP A 14 27.60 -7.26 -14.65
N ARG A 15 27.78 -6.07 -15.22
CA ARG A 15 28.08 -4.86 -14.45
C ARG A 15 26.96 -4.52 -13.47
N SER A 16 25.71 -4.60 -13.92
CA SER A 16 24.54 -4.38 -13.07
C SER A 16 24.51 -5.40 -11.93
N ILE A 17 24.65 -6.70 -12.20
CA ILE A 17 24.66 -7.76 -11.19
C ILE A 17 25.78 -7.55 -10.17
N LYS A 18 26.96 -7.13 -10.63
CA LYS A 18 28.11 -6.86 -9.76
C LYS A 18 27.87 -5.65 -8.87
N ASP A 19 27.23 -4.61 -9.39
CA ASP A 19 26.86 -3.39 -8.65
C ASP A 19 25.66 -3.62 -7.71
N PHE A 20 24.81 -4.62 -7.99
CA PHE A 20 23.66 -5.00 -7.16
C PHE A 20 23.97 -6.04 -6.06
N GLN A 21 25.22 -6.49 -5.90
CA GLN A 21 25.54 -7.39 -4.79
C GLN A 21 25.34 -6.67 -3.45
N PRO A 22 24.41 -7.14 -2.59
CA PRO A 22 24.10 -6.45 -1.34
C PRO A 22 25.32 -6.49 -0.42
N VAL A 23 25.87 -5.30 -0.13
CA VAL A 23 27.11 -5.12 0.64
C VAL A 23 27.07 -5.84 2.00
N LYS A 24 25.89 -5.97 2.62
CA LYS A 24 25.63 -6.80 3.82
C LYS A 24 24.21 -7.32 3.83
N ARG A 25 24.02 -8.60 4.18
CA ARG A 25 22.69 -9.18 4.42
C ARG A 25 22.02 -8.46 5.59
N LEU A 26 20.79 -7.98 5.36
CA LEU A 26 19.95 -7.43 6.41
C LEU A 26 19.56 -8.55 7.40
N TRP A 27 19.60 -8.23 8.70
CA TRP A 27 19.11 -9.14 9.72
C TRP A 27 17.61 -9.42 9.53
N PRO A 28 17.13 -10.63 9.85
CA PRO A 28 15.71 -10.94 9.77
C PRO A 28 14.92 -9.97 10.67
N ALA A 29 13.70 -9.63 10.23
CA ALA A 29 12.83 -8.70 10.95
C ALA A 29 12.64 -9.08 12.43
N GLY A 30 12.54 -10.38 12.73
CA GLY A 30 12.45 -10.89 14.10
C GLY A 30 13.66 -10.53 14.96
N ALA A 31 14.90 -10.71 14.47
CA ALA A 31 16.10 -10.35 15.22
C ALA A 31 16.18 -8.83 15.47
N ARG A 32 15.80 -8.03 14.48
CA ARG A 32 15.73 -6.56 14.62
C ARG A 32 14.68 -6.14 15.64
N LEU A 33 13.52 -6.80 15.66
CA LEU A 33 12.47 -6.58 16.65
C LEU A 33 12.94 -6.96 18.05
N VAL A 34 13.68 -8.07 18.22
CA VAL A 34 14.25 -8.45 19.52
C VAL A 34 15.22 -7.38 20.02
N CYS A 35 16.15 -6.91 19.18
CA CYS A 35 17.06 -5.82 19.54
C CYS A 35 16.31 -4.53 19.90
N TRP A 36 15.22 -4.24 19.19
CA TRP A 36 14.33 -3.11 19.47
C TRP A 36 13.67 -3.23 20.85
N ILE A 37 13.06 -4.38 21.15
CA ILE A 37 12.43 -4.64 22.45
C ILE A 37 13.45 -4.55 23.59
N LEU A 38 14.68 -5.05 23.39
CA LEU A 38 15.75 -4.93 24.38
C LEU A 38 16.13 -3.47 24.65
N LEU A 39 16.16 -2.62 23.61
CA LEU A 39 16.39 -1.19 23.77
C LEU A 39 15.26 -0.53 24.58
N GLU A 40 14.01 -0.83 24.26
CA GLU A 40 12.85 -0.31 24.99
C GLU A 40 12.81 -0.77 26.44
N ALA A 41 13.15 -2.04 26.70
CA ALA A 41 13.28 -2.58 28.05
C ALA A 41 14.39 -1.87 28.85
N ALA A 42 15.49 -1.50 28.21
CA ALA A 42 16.56 -0.72 28.83
C ALA A 42 16.11 0.71 29.15
N ILE A 43 15.39 1.38 28.24
CA ILE A 43 14.82 2.71 28.47
C ILE A 43 13.83 2.66 29.64
N LEU A 44 12.92 1.68 29.64
CA LEU A 44 11.93 1.49 30.70
C LEU A 44 12.60 1.25 32.05
N SER A 45 13.59 0.35 32.09
CA SER A 45 14.35 0.02 33.31
C SER A 45 15.11 1.24 33.84
N PHE A 46 15.74 2.03 32.96
CA PHE A 46 16.40 3.28 33.33
C PHE A 46 15.41 4.32 33.87
N ALA A 47 14.23 4.43 33.25
CA ALA A 47 13.18 5.35 33.68
C ALA A 47 12.59 4.96 35.05
N ILE A 48 12.40 3.67 35.31
CA ILE A 48 12.00 3.13 36.62
C ILE A 48 13.08 3.44 37.66
N TRP A 49 14.35 3.18 37.33
CA TRP A 49 15.47 3.47 38.23
C TRP A 49 15.53 4.95 38.64
N LEU A 50 15.33 5.87 37.70
CA LEU A 50 15.32 7.32 37.97
C LEU A 50 14.15 7.79 38.84
N ARG A 51 12.99 7.12 38.77
CA ARG A 51 11.77 7.53 39.50
C ARG A 51 11.53 6.73 40.79
N GLY A 52 12.26 5.66 41.01
CA GLY A 52 12.08 4.76 42.15
C GLY A 52 11.00 3.70 41.92
N TYR A 53 11.04 2.65 42.75
CA TYR A 53 10.17 1.47 42.63
C TYR A 53 8.73 1.69 43.13
N ASP A 54 8.45 2.80 43.83
CA ASP A 54 7.13 3.07 44.41
C ASP A 54 6.02 3.16 43.34
N ASN A 55 6.36 3.68 42.15
CA ASN A 55 5.40 3.78 41.04
C ASN A 55 4.98 2.40 40.50
N LEU A 56 5.88 1.41 40.51
CA LEU A 56 5.52 0.04 40.14
C LEU A 56 4.54 -0.55 41.15
N ARG A 57 4.73 -0.28 42.44
CA ARG A 57 3.78 -0.72 43.46
C ARG A 57 2.40 -0.12 43.19
N ILE A 58 2.30 1.17 42.89
CA ILE A 58 1.02 1.82 42.53
C ILE A 58 0.40 1.17 41.29
N LEU A 59 1.20 0.91 40.25
CA LEU A 59 0.75 0.25 39.02
C LEU A 59 0.12 -1.13 39.31
N PHE A 60 0.74 -1.93 40.18
CA PHE A 60 0.20 -3.25 40.57
C PHE A 60 -1.08 -3.18 41.41
N HIS A 61 -1.33 -2.08 42.12
CA HIS A 61 -2.58 -1.88 42.87
C HIS A 61 -3.71 -1.33 41.99
N ASN A 62 -3.39 -0.83 40.78
CA ASN A 62 -4.35 -0.27 39.83
C ASN A 62 -4.44 -1.14 38.56
N PRO A 63 -5.30 -2.18 38.54
CA PRO A 63 -5.34 -3.13 37.42
C PRO A 63 -5.68 -2.47 36.08
N GLY A 64 -6.47 -1.40 36.07
CA GLY A 64 -6.77 -0.64 34.85
C GLY A 64 -5.52 -0.02 34.21
N GLN A 65 -4.64 0.58 35.00
CA GLN A 65 -3.39 1.16 34.50
C GLN A 65 -2.44 0.08 33.98
N LEU A 66 -2.37 -1.05 34.67
CA LEU A 66 -1.57 -2.20 34.24
C LEU A 66 -2.05 -2.74 32.87
N VAL A 67 -3.37 -2.86 32.70
CA VAL A 67 -3.97 -3.28 31.41
C VAL A 67 -3.70 -2.24 30.32
N ALA A 68 -3.89 -0.95 30.58
CA ALA A 68 -3.59 0.11 29.63
C ALA A 68 -2.12 0.08 29.18
N ALA A 69 -1.18 -0.01 30.12
CA ALA A 69 0.24 -0.11 29.82
C ALA A 69 0.55 -1.35 28.97
N GLY A 70 -0.02 -2.51 29.32
CA GLY A 70 0.15 -3.75 28.55
C GLY A 70 -0.39 -3.66 27.12
N LEU A 71 -1.55 -3.01 26.93
CA LEU A 71 -2.13 -2.77 25.60
C LEU A 71 -1.26 -1.84 24.76
N PHE A 72 -0.76 -0.74 25.33
CA PHE A 72 0.14 0.17 24.62
C PHE A 72 1.48 -0.46 24.27
N ILE A 73 2.06 -1.30 25.15
CA ILE A 73 3.26 -2.10 24.83
C ILE A 73 2.98 -3.05 23.67
N SER A 74 1.83 -3.73 23.69
CA SER A 74 1.44 -4.66 22.62
C SER A 74 1.25 -3.94 21.28
N ALA A 75 0.56 -2.78 21.29
CA ALA A 75 0.36 -1.94 20.12
C ALA A 75 1.70 -1.40 19.56
N ASN A 76 2.60 -0.97 20.44
CA ASN A 76 3.95 -0.58 20.06
C ASN A 76 4.68 -1.72 19.34
N ILE A 77 4.80 -2.89 19.97
CA ILE A 77 5.53 -4.03 19.40
C ILE A 77 4.96 -4.41 18.04
N ALA A 78 3.63 -4.42 17.91
CA ALA A 78 2.95 -4.71 16.64
C ALA A 78 3.30 -3.67 15.56
N MET A 79 3.26 -2.38 15.88
CA MET A 79 3.58 -1.31 14.93
C MET A 79 5.07 -1.23 14.59
N ALA A 80 5.96 -1.51 15.55
CA ALA A 80 7.38 -1.65 15.30
C ALA A 80 7.67 -2.83 14.36
N PHE A 81 6.96 -3.96 14.53
CA PHE A 81 7.04 -5.10 13.62
C PHE A 81 6.55 -4.73 12.21
N VAL A 82 5.42 -4.02 12.09
CA VAL A 82 4.92 -3.50 10.81
C VAL A 82 5.99 -2.65 10.12
N ALA A 83 6.56 -1.67 10.82
CA ALA A 83 7.57 -0.77 10.28
C ALA A 83 8.87 -1.49 9.87
N LEU A 84 9.35 -2.44 10.68
CA LEU A 84 10.56 -3.21 10.39
C LEU A 84 10.37 -4.16 9.20
N LYS A 85 9.17 -4.74 9.07
CA LYS A 85 8.85 -5.68 7.98
C LYS A 85 8.58 -4.93 6.66
N SER A 86 7.86 -3.80 6.69
CA SER A 86 7.64 -2.98 5.49
C SER A 86 8.92 -2.37 4.91
N ALA A 87 9.99 -2.29 5.70
CA ALA A 87 11.32 -1.88 5.26
C ALA A 87 12.06 -2.93 4.41
N ILE A 88 11.57 -4.17 4.31
CA ILE A 88 12.24 -5.26 3.58
C ILE A 88 11.43 -5.59 2.32
N PRO A 89 11.94 -5.30 1.11
CA PRO A 89 11.30 -5.67 -0.15
C PRO A 89 11.00 -7.17 -0.22
N GLY A 90 9.85 -7.54 -0.79
CA GLY A 90 9.44 -8.94 -0.94
C GLY A 90 8.97 -9.61 0.36
N ARG A 91 8.92 -8.89 1.48
CA ARG A 91 8.33 -9.37 2.74
C ARG A 91 7.14 -8.52 3.16
N GLU A 92 6.17 -8.40 2.26
CA GLU A 92 4.95 -7.65 2.53
C GLU A 92 4.19 -8.19 3.75
N LEU A 93 3.52 -7.30 4.47
CA LEU A 93 2.65 -7.72 5.55
C LEU A 93 1.48 -8.49 4.94
N SER A 94 1.19 -9.67 5.49
CA SER A 94 -0.07 -10.31 5.14
C SER A 94 -1.22 -9.49 5.75
N TRP A 95 -2.35 -9.46 5.07
CA TRP A 95 -3.55 -8.75 5.55
C TRP A 95 -3.91 -9.08 7.01
N PRO A 96 -3.88 -10.35 7.47
CA PRO A 96 -4.14 -10.67 8.88
C PRO A 96 -3.17 -10.01 9.86
N GLN A 97 -1.89 -9.89 9.52
CA GLN A 97 -0.90 -9.24 10.39
C GLN A 97 -1.17 -7.74 10.53
N LEU A 98 -1.59 -7.09 9.44
CA LEU A 98 -1.94 -5.68 9.45
C LEU A 98 -3.20 -5.45 10.30
N VAL A 99 -4.23 -6.30 10.13
CA VAL A 99 -5.45 -6.26 10.93
C VAL A 99 -5.15 -6.45 12.41
N ILE A 100 -4.28 -7.39 12.79
CA ILE A 100 -3.88 -7.60 14.19
C ILE A 100 -3.18 -6.36 14.75
N ALA A 101 -2.27 -5.74 13.98
CA ALA A 101 -1.58 -4.54 14.44
C ALA A 101 -2.54 -3.35 14.64
N ILE A 102 -3.45 -3.13 13.68
CA ILE A 102 -4.48 -2.09 13.77
C ILE A 102 -5.42 -2.37 14.95
N ALA A 103 -5.83 -3.62 15.15
CA ALA A 103 -6.68 -4.02 16.27
C ALA A 103 -5.99 -3.80 17.62
N ALA A 104 -4.69 -4.07 17.72
CA ALA A 104 -3.92 -3.81 18.95
C ALA A 104 -3.87 -2.32 19.29
N VAL A 105 -3.64 -1.46 18.29
CA VAL A 105 -3.69 0.00 18.46
C VAL A 105 -5.11 0.44 18.86
N ALA A 106 -6.13 0.01 18.11
CA ALA A 106 -7.52 0.37 18.38
C ALA A 106 -7.96 -0.06 19.79
N ALA A 107 -7.55 -1.25 20.24
CA ALA A 107 -7.82 -1.73 21.60
C ALA A 107 -7.15 -0.86 22.66
N ALA A 108 -5.88 -0.49 22.47
CA ALA A 108 -5.15 0.37 23.42
C ALA A 108 -5.80 1.75 23.56
N PHE A 109 -6.10 2.41 22.44
CA PHE A 109 -6.76 3.71 22.46
C PHE A 109 -8.21 3.63 22.92
N GLY A 110 -8.96 2.60 22.51
CA GLY A 110 -10.34 2.39 22.94
C GLY A 110 -10.46 2.14 24.45
N PHE A 111 -9.51 1.41 25.03
CA PHE A 111 -9.45 1.19 26.47
C PHE A 111 -9.20 2.50 27.24
N GLU A 112 -8.23 3.30 26.79
CA GLU A 112 -7.93 4.61 27.39
C GLU A 112 -9.14 5.56 27.31
N LEU A 113 -9.81 5.61 26.16
CA LEU A 113 -10.99 6.45 25.95
C LEU A 113 -12.20 6.02 26.78
N ALA A 114 -12.37 4.72 27.04
CA ALA A 114 -13.47 4.19 27.85
C ALA A 114 -13.31 4.50 29.36
N GLY A 115 -12.08 4.69 29.84
CA GLY A 115 -11.79 4.95 31.25
C GLY A 115 -11.95 6.41 31.70
N ALA A 116 -12.16 7.35 30.78
CA ALA A 116 -12.08 8.78 31.06
C ALA A 116 -13.46 9.45 31.29
N PRO A 117 -13.70 10.12 32.44
CA PRO A 117 -14.91 10.91 32.64
C PRO A 117 -14.88 12.20 31.80
N PHE A 118 -15.99 12.49 31.10
CA PHE A 118 -16.14 13.59 30.13
C PHE A 118 -15.94 15.00 30.71
N ASN A 119 -15.93 15.17 32.03
CA ASN A 119 -15.85 16.49 32.66
C ASN A 119 -14.41 17.00 32.92
N GLN A 120 -13.37 16.24 32.58
CA GLN A 120 -11.94 16.59 32.83
C GLN A 120 -11.16 16.99 31.56
N ILE A 121 -11.84 17.62 30.60
CA ILE A 121 -11.38 17.76 29.20
C ILE A 121 -10.36 18.89 28.95
N LEU A 122 -10.15 19.84 29.88
CA LEU A 122 -9.48 21.12 29.52
C LEU A 122 -8.11 21.41 30.17
N GLU A 123 -7.56 20.56 31.05
CA GLU A 123 -6.32 20.89 31.78
C GLU A 123 -5.06 20.24 31.18
N ALA A 124 -4.78 20.54 29.91
CA ALA A 124 -3.55 20.09 29.25
C ALA A 124 -2.39 21.01 29.58
N THR A 125 -1.46 20.58 30.44
CA THR A 125 -0.23 21.34 30.66
C THR A 125 0.76 21.10 29.52
N PRO A 126 1.34 22.15 28.90
CA PRO A 126 2.37 22.03 27.86
C PRO A 126 3.56 21.16 28.28
N THR A 127 3.85 21.11 29.59
CA THR A 127 4.88 20.25 30.19
C THR A 127 4.60 18.76 29.95
N SER A 128 3.34 18.33 29.99
CA SER A 128 2.96 16.93 29.76
C SER A 128 3.16 16.52 28.31
N MET A 129 2.85 17.41 27.36
CA MET A 129 3.13 17.20 25.94
C MET A 129 4.64 17.14 25.67
N LEU A 130 5.41 18.07 26.25
CA LEU A 130 6.87 18.08 26.12
C LEU A 130 7.49 16.78 26.66
N GLN A 131 7.01 16.31 27.82
CA GLN A 131 7.45 15.04 28.39
C GLN A 131 7.11 13.87 27.47
N LEU A 132 5.88 13.79 26.94
CA LEU A 132 5.47 12.73 26.02
C LEU A 132 6.34 12.70 24.76
N PHE A 133 6.59 13.85 24.14
CA PHE A 133 7.46 13.96 22.97
C PHE A 133 8.93 13.64 23.30
N GLY A 134 9.42 14.07 24.45
CA GLY A 134 10.77 13.74 24.93
C GLY A 134 10.96 12.23 25.13
N LEU A 135 9.96 11.54 25.69
CA LEU A 135 9.97 10.10 25.87
C LEU A 135 9.86 9.34 24.53
N ALA A 136 9.09 9.87 23.58
CA ALA A 136 8.94 9.26 22.25
C ALA A 136 10.18 9.44 21.36
N ALA A 137 10.98 10.50 21.56
CA ALA A 137 12.06 10.88 20.66
C ALA A 137 13.16 9.80 20.50
N LEU A 138 13.58 9.17 21.59
CA LEU A 138 14.66 8.18 21.55
C LEU A 138 14.23 6.88 20.84
N PRO A 139 13.08 6.27 21.18
CA PRO A 139 12.51 5.20 20.37
C PRO A 139 12.33 5.61 18.90
N TRP A 140 11.71 6.77 18.66
CA TRP A 140 11.43 7.24 17.32
C TRP A 140 12.70 7.29 16.43
N LEU A 141 13.78 7.91 16.91
CA LEU A 141 15.05 8.01 16.19
C LEU A 141 15.69 6.64 15.93
N SER A 142 15.68 5.76 16.94
CA SER A 142 16.34 4.46 16.85
C SER A 142 15.59 3.50 15.92
N LEU A 143 14.26 3.52 15.90
CA LEU A 143 13.46 2.74 14.97
C LEU A 143 13.59 3.28 13.53
N PHE A 144 13.60 4.61 13.36
CA PHE A 144 13.89 5.23 12.06
C PHE A 144 15.24 4.80 11.51
N TRP A 145 16.28 4.81 12.36
CA TRP A 145 17.61 4.38 11.98
C TRP A 145 17.65 2.89 11.57
N ALA A 146 16.92 2.04 12.30
CA ALA A 146 16.78 0.64 11.93
C ALA A 146 16.10 0.53 10.55
N VAL A 147 14.91 1.10 10.38
CA VAL A 147 14.12 1.06 9.14
C VAL A 147 14.91 1.59 7.94
N ARG A 148 15.68 2.66 8.12
CA ARG A 148 16.51 3.28 7.07
C ARG A 148 17.52 2.34 6.43
N ARG A 149 17.96 1.28 7.11
CA ARG A 149 18.83 0.27 6.50
C ARG A 149 18.10 -0.62 5.48
N GLY A 150 16.77 -0.61 5.48
CA GLY A 150 15.93 -1.26 4.47
C GLY A 150 15.61 -0.35 3.28
N VAL A 151 14.80 -0.85 2.36
CA VAL A 151 14.28 -0.12 1.19
C VAL A 151 12.76 -0.21 1.24
N PRO A 152 12.08 0.63 2.04
CA PRO A 152 10.63 0.56 2.16
C PRO A 152 9.98 0.98 0.84
N LEU A 153 9.05 0.15 0.34
CA LEU A 153 8.26 0.46 -0.87
C LEU A 153 7.27 1.60 -0.63
N GLN A 154 6.81 1.72 0.62
CA GLN A 154 5.88 2.75 1.07
C GLN A 154 6.53 3.53 2.23
N PRO A 155 7.44 4.47 1.92
CA PRO A 155 8.26 5.14 2.92
C PRO A 155 7.43 5.96 3.91
N GLU A 156 6.33 6.56 3.46
CA GLU A 156 5.41 7.36 4.27
C GLU A 156 4.66 6.51 5.30
N LEU A 157 4.06 5.40 4.86
CA LEU A 157 3.35 4.46 5.75
C LEU A 157 4.30 3.80 6.74
N THR A 158 5.51 3.48 6.30
CA THR A 158 6.55 2.97 7.19
C THR A 158 6.93 4.01 8.24
N GLY A 159 7.11 5.27 7.84
CA GLY A 159 7.36 6.38 8.76
C GLY A 159 6.21 6.59 9.75
N ALA A 160 4.96 6.54 9.29
CA ALA A 160 3.77 6.63 10.14
C ALA A 160 3.75 5.52 11.20
N ALA A 161 4.07 4.27 10.81
CA ALA A 161 4.16 3.15 11.73
C ALA A 161 5.27 3.33 12.77
N VAL A 162 6.42 3.90 12.40
CA VAL A 162 7.48 4.29 13.36
C VAL A 162 6.99 5.32 14.37
N GLY A 163 6.29 6.35 13.89
CA GLY A 163 5.67 7.36 14.75
C GLY A 163 4.69 6.73 15.74
N LEU A 164 3.76 5.90 15.24
CA LEU A 164 2.76 5.27 16.08
C LEU A 164 3.35 4.31 17.11
N ALA A 165 4.39 3.54 16.75
CA ALA A 165 5.10 2.67 17.69
C ALA A 165 5.75 3.48 18.84
N ALA A 166 6.50 4.53 18.50
CA ALA A 166 7.14 5.40 19.48
C ALA A 166 6.14 6.15 20.36
N PHE A 167 4.99 6.55 19.80
CA PHE A 167 3.91 7.16 20.57
C PHE A 167 3.30 6.19 21.58
N CYS A 168 3.00 4.96 21.15
CA CYS A 168 2.48 3.91 22.04
C CYS A 168 3.49 3.57 23.15
N PHE A 169 4.79 3.52 22.84
CA PHE A 169 5.82 3.37 23.87
C PHE A 169 5.78 4.48 24.90
N ALA A 170 5.71 5.74 24.45
CA ALA A 170 5.72 6.89 25.33
C ALA A 170 4.48 6.91 26.24
N LEU A 171 3.30 6.53 25.72
CA LEU A 171 2.10 6.35 26.53
C LEU A 171 2.24 5.24 27.56
N ALA A 172 2.75 4.06 27.16
CA ALA A 172 3.03 2.98 28.10
C ALA A 172 3.99 3.42 29.21
N LEU A 173 5.06 4.13 28.84
CA LEU A 173 6.04 4.65 29.79
C LEU A 173 5.44 5.70 30.73
N CYS A 174 4.55 6.55 30.23
CA CYS A 174 3.78 7.48 31.06
C CYS A 174 2.90 6.75 32.08
N GLN A 175 2.24 5.65 31.69
CA GLN A 175 1.43 4.82 32.60
C GLN A 175 2.28 4.11 33.68
N ILE A 176 3.52 3.72 33.36
CA ILE A 176 4.39 2.95 34.27
C ILE A 176 5.20 3.85 35.20
N VAL A 177 5.78 4.93 34.66
CA VAL A 177 6.86 5.67 35.32
C VAL A 177 6.39 6.99 35.93
N SER A 178 5.37 7.62 35.36
CA SER A 178 4.85 8.86 35.92
C SER A 178 3.77 8.53 36.94
N GLN A 179 3.74 9.25 38.08
CA GLN A 179 2.48 9.38 38.82
C GLN A 179 1.42 9.72 37.81
N PRO A 180 0.23 9.08 37.83
CA PRO A 180 -0.75 9.16 36.75
C PRO A 180 -0.79 10.60 36.30
N ILE A 181 -0.10 10.86 35.17
CA ILE A 181 -0.23 12.14 34.52
C ILE A 181 -1.71 12.06 34.23
N ARG A 182 -2.49 12.91 34.89
CA ARG A 182 -3.81 13.21 34.40
C ARG A 182 -3.51 13.88 33.07
N LEU A 183 -3.19 13.05 32.07
CA LEU A 183 -3.17 13.41 30.69
C LEU A 183 -4.57 13.99 30.57
N PRO A 184 -4.68 15.28 30.25
CA PRO A 184 -5.97 15.93 30.08
C PRO A 184 -6.85 14.96 29.30
N ASN A 185 -7.89 14.46 29.93
CA ASN A 185 -8.73 13.37 29.44
C ASN A 185 -9.58 13.82 28.25
N SER A 186 -9.17 14.87 27.53
CA SER A 186 -9.67 15.11 26.20
C SER A 186 -9.01 14.11 25.26
N ALA A 187 -9.83 13.19 24.79
CA ALA A 187 -9.58 12.43 23.57
C ALA A 187 -8.93 13.30 22.48
N ILE A 188 -9.29 14.59 22.43
CA ILE A 188 -8.70 15.62 21.56
C ILE A 188 -7.19 15.76 21.79
N VAL A 189 -6.68 15.94 23.01
CA VAL A 189 -5.23 16.09 23.25
C VAL A 189 -4.48 14.82 22.90
N LEU A 190 -5.04 13.65 23.20
CA LEU A 190 -4.45 12.37 22.82
C LEU A 190 -4.37 12.23 21.30
N VAL A 191 -5.46 12.53 20.59
CA VAL A 191 -5.53 12.51 19.12
C VAL A 191 -4.59 13.53 18.49
N LEU A 192 -4.56 14.76 19.02
CA LEU A 192 -3.66 15.82 18.54
C LEU A 192 -2.19 15.46 18.77
N SER A 193 -1.84 14.89 19.93
CA SER A 193 -0.48 14.45 20.23
C SER A 193 -0.06 13.28 19.35
N CYS A 194 -1.00 12.35 19.11
CA CYS A 194 -0.81 11.23 18.19
C CYS A 194 -0.55 11.75 16.76
N ALA A 195 -1.40 12.66 16.26
CA ALA A 195 -1.24 13.29 14.95
C ALA A 195 0.08 14.08 14.86
N ALA A 196 0.44 14.81 15.91
CA ALA A 196 1.68 15.58 15.99
C ALA A 196 2.95 14.71 15.96
N LEU A 197 2.86 13.42 16.30
CA LEU A 197 3.98 12.49 16.12
C LEU A 197 3.90 11.73 14.79
N ILE A 198 2.73 11.23 14.40
CA ILE A 198 2.55 10.42 13.19
C ILE A 198 2.82 11.24 11.93
N VAL A 199 2.29 12.46 11.83
CA VAL A 199 2.41 13.27 10.60
C VAL A 199 3.87 13.63 10.31
N PRO A 200 4.66 14.18 11.26
CA PRO A 200 6.08 14.40 11.03
C PRO A 200 6.85 13.10 10.75
N SER A 201 6.44 11.98 11.34
CA SER A 201 7.04 10.68 11.06
C SER A 201 6.77 10.22 9.63
N ALA A 202 5.54 10.35 9.14
CA ALA A 202 5.19 10.00 7.76
C ALA A 202 5.99 10.87 6.76
N LEU A 203 6.07 12.17 7.03
CA LEU A 203 6.86 13.10 6.23
C LEU A 203 8.36 12.75 6.28
N ALA A 204 8.91 12.51 7.47
CA ALA A 204 10.29 12.05 7.62
C ALA A 204 10.53 10.73 6.87
N GLY A 205 9.55 9.83 6.86
CA GLY A 205 9.53 8.63 6.03
C GLY A 205 9.69 8.99 4.55
N GLY A 206 8.78 9.79 3.99
CA GLY A 206 8.83 10.23 2.60
C GLY A 206 10.13 10.93 2.21
N PHE A 207 10.72 11.75 3.09
CA PHE A 207 11.97 12.47 2.80
C PHE A 207 13.25 11.63 3.03
N TRP A 208 13.28 10.81 4.08
CA TRP A 208 14.50 10.12 4.52
C TRP A 208 14.59 8.68 4.05
N LEU A 209 13.46 8.03 3.84
CA LEU A 209 13.39 6.62 3.43
C LEU A 209 13.12 6.44 1.93
N ASN A 210 12.70 7.49 1.21
CA ASN A 210 12.51 7.43 -0.25
C ASN A 210 13.85 7.48 -0.98
N TRP A 211 14.52 6.32 -0.98
CA TRP A 211 15.80 6.12 -1.65
C TRP A 211 15.67 6.30 -3.17
N ILE A 212 14.55 5.86 -3.76
CA ILE A 212 14.30 5.93 -5.21
C ILE A 212 14.33 7.38 -5.70
N ALA A 213 13.65 8.29 -5.02
CA ALA A 213 13.67 9.71 -5.38
C ALA A 213 15.10 10.30 -5.32
N ARG A 214 15.92 9.88 -4.36
CA ARG A 214 17.33 10.31 -4.26
C ARG A 214 18.20 9.75 -5.38
N TRP A 215 17.97 8.50 -5.80
CA TRP A 215 18.68 7.90 -6.93
C TRP A 215 18.32 8.58 -8.24
N GLN A 216 17.03 8.77 -8.50
CA GLN A 216 16.55 9.47 -9.70
C GLN A 216 17.02 10.93 -9.74
N GLN A 217 17.06 11.63 -8.60
CA GLN A 217 17.62 12.99 -8.54
C GLN A 217 19.12 13.03 -8.84
N LYS A 218 19.88 11.98 -8.52
CA LYS A 218 21.32 11.95 -8.76
C LYS A 218 21.66 11.75 -10.25
N GLU A 219 20.75 11.16 -11.02
CA GLU A 219 20.85 11.06 -12.48
C GLU A 219 20.40 12.34 -13.21
N VAL A 220 19.48 13.11 -12.63
CA VAL A 220 18.91 14.31 -13.28
C VAL A 220 19.56 15.62 -12.80
N SER A 221 20.27 15.63 -11.67
CA SER A 221 20.83 16.86 -11.06
C SER A 221 22.36 17.00 -11.26
N THR A 222 22.75 17.41 -12.47
CA THR A 222 23.88 18.34 -12.68
C THR A 222 23.44 19.81 -12.69
N SER A 223 22.14 20.10 -12.57
CA SER A 223 21.65 21.48 -12.47
C SER A 223 21.30 21.86 -11.02
N LYS A 224 22.05 22.86 -10.53
CA LYS A 224 21.89 23.66 -9.31
C LYS A 224 20.47 23.68 -8.75
N TRP A 225 20.31 22.94 -7.65
CA TRP A 225 19.46 23.20 -6.48
C TRP A 225 18.67 24.51 -6.52
N ALA A 226 17.40 24.42 -6.95
CA ALA A 226 16.39 25.43 -6.66
C ALA A 226 15.92 25.25 -5.22
N ALA A 227 16.10 26.32 -4.43
CA ALA A 227 15.69 26.46 -3.05
C ALA A 227 14.20 26.13 -2.87
N PHE A 228 13.90 25.15 -2.02
CA PHE A 228 12.54 24.72 -1.71
C PHE A 228 11.98 25.52 -0.54
N ASN A 229 10.94 26.30 -0.84
CA ASN A 229 10.07 27.02 0.08
C ASN A 229 9.28 26.03 0.97
N THR A 230 9.60 25.96 2.26
CA THR A 230 8.92 25.13 3.28
C THR A 230 7.98 25.94 4.19
N GLY A 231 7.63 27.17 3.83
CA GLY A 231 6.99 28.12 4.75
C GLY A 231 5.45 28.10 4.87
N ALA A 232 4.70 27.55 3.91
CA ALA A 232 3.25 27.85 3.83
C ALA A 232 2.29 26.65 3.69
N VAL A 233 2.79 25.42 3.52
CA VAL A 233 1.91 24.26 3.22
C VAL A 233 1.53 23.46 4.48
N PHE A 234 2.21 23.70 5.61
CA PHE A 234 2.09 22.88 6.83
C PHE A 234 0.72 22.89 7.55
N PRO A 235 -0.03 24.02 7.66
CA PRO A 235 -1.32 24.01 8.35
C PRO A 235 -2.44 23.36 7.54
N LEU A 236 -2.41 23.53 6.21
CA LEU A 236 -3.39 22.93 5.30
C LEU A 236 -3.15 21.43 5.10
N ALA A 237 -1.88 20.97 5.13
CA ALA A 237 -1.55 19.55 5.06
C ALA A 237 -1.96 18.78 6.33
N LEU A 238 -1.98 19.42 7.50
CA LEU A 238 -2.47 18.83 8.76
C LEU A 238 -3.99 18.69 8.77
N GLY A 239 -4.73 19.71 8.32
CA GLY A 239 -6.18 19.63 8.13
C GLY A 239 -6.57 18.61 7.05
N ALA A 240 -5.86 18.59 5.92
CA ALA A 240 -6.06 17.61 4.86
C ALA A 240 -5.66 16.19 5.26
N SER A 241 -4.65 16.00 6.13
CA SER A 241 -4.24 14.67 6.62
C SER A 241 -5.20 14.11 7.67
N LEU A 242 -5.81 14.94 8.52
CA LEU A 242 -6.83 14.48 9.47
C LEU A 242 -8.14 14.13 8.74
N VAL A 243 -8.52 14.93 7.74
CA VAL A 243 -9.66 14.63 6.85
C VAL A 243 -9.36 13.42 5.97
N ALA A 244 -8.16 13.28 5.41
CA ALA A 244 -7.76 12.09 4.64
C ALA A 244 -7.70 10.83 5.52
N PHE A 245 -7.19 10.91 6.75
CA PHE A 245 -7.16 9.79 7.69
C PHE A 245 -8.58 9.35 8.10
N LEU A 246 -9.51 10.30 8.30
CA LEU A 246 -10.92 10.00 8.55
C LEU A 246 -11.67 9.51 7.27
N PHE A 247 -11.28 9.98 6.08
CA PHE A 247 -11.77 9.44 4.80
C PHE A 247 -11.22 8.02 4.51
N PHE A 248 -9.98 7.72 4.93
CA PHE A 248 -9.36 6.39 4.80
C PHE A 248 -9.92 5.36 5.79
N LEU A 249 -10.45 5.82 6.93
CA LEU A 249 -11.17 4.98 7.90
C LEU A 249 -12.68 4.89 7.59
N SER A 250 -13.19 5.72 6.70
CA SER A 250 -14.52 5.58 6.13
C SER A 250 -14.48 4.47 5.07
N PRO A 251 -15.46 3.56 4.97
CA PRO A 251 -15.49 2.46 3.99
C PRO A 251 -15.77 2.94 2.55
N GLY A 252 -15.20 4.09 2.16
CA GLY A 252 -15.25 4.65 0.82
C GLY A 252 -14.08 4.19 -0.04
N GLN A 253 -14.22 3.02 -0.66
CA GLN A 253 -13.69 2.62 -1.98
C GLN A 253 -12.37 3.25 -2.48
N HIS A 254 -11.27 3.21 -1.72
CA HIS A 254 -9.96 3.12 -2.36
C HIS A 254 -9.78 1.68 -2.84
N ILE A 255 -10.32 1.38 -4.02
CA ILE A 255 -10.14 0.09 -4.68
C ILE A 255 -8.63 -0.06 -4.91
N ALA A 256 -8.00 -0.95 -4.15
CA ALA A 256 -6.60 -1.33 -4.36
C ALA A 256 -6.37 -1.60 -5.85
N ARG A 257 -5.20 -1.25 -6.38
CA ARG A 257 -4.89 -1.51 -7.78
C ARG A 257 -5.09 -3.00 -8.06
N ILE A 258 -5.92 -3.31 -9.05
CA ILE A 258 -6.15 -4.68 -9.52
C ILE A 258 -5.36 -4.78 -10.83
N PRO A 259 -4.20 -5.47 -10.83
CA PRO A 259 -3.26 -5.43 -11.95
C PRO A 259 -3.90 -5.76 -13.30
N ASP A 260 -4.80 -6.75 -13.35
CA ASP A 260 -5.46 -7.16 -14.60
C ASP A 260 -6.45 -6.11 -15.11
N PHE A 261 -7.08 -5.35 -14.22
CA PHE A 261 -7.98 -4.26 -14.59
C PHE A 261 -7.20 -3.05 -15.11
N ASP A 262 -6.09 -2.72 -14.43
CA ASP A 262 -5.19 -1.66 -14.88
C ASP A 262 -4.59 -1.99 -16.25
N LEU A 263 -4.17 -3.23 -16.47
CA LEU A 263 -3.68 -3.73 -17.76
C LEU A 263 -4.76 -3.60 -18.86
N ALA A 264 -6.01 -3.97 -18.56
CA ALA A 264 -7.11 -3.84 -19.51
C ALA A 264 -7.46 -2.40 -19.88
N ILE A 265 -7.43 -1.50 -18.90
CA ILE A 265 -7.66 -0.08 -19.14
C ILE A 265 -6.51 0.55 -19.93
N GLU A 266 -5.26 0.18 -19.63
CA GLU A 266 -4.10 0.67 -20.36
C GLU A 266 -4.11 0.19 -21.81
N GLY A 267 -4.36 -1.11 -22.03
CA GLY A 267 -4.52 -1.67 -23.37
C GLY A 267 -5.64 -1.00 -24.16
N TYR A 268 -6.79 -0.74 -23.53
CA TYR A 268 -7.89 0.03 -24.14
C TYR A 268 -7.45 1.44 -24.54
N LYS A 269 -6.79 2.18 -23.62
CA LYS A 269 -6.34 3.56 -23.88
C LYS A 269 -5.31 3.62 -25.00
N GLN A 270 -4.39 2.67 -25.04
CA GLN A 270 -3.42 2.56 -26.13
C GLN A 270 -4.10 2.26 -27.46
N ALA A 271 -5.11 1.37 -27.47
CA ALA A 271 -5.86 1.03 -28.67
C ALA A 271 -6.68 2.18 -29.25
N LEU A 272 -7.13 3.13 -28.40
CA LEU A 272 -7.77 4.35 -28.87
C LEU A 272 -6.81 5.26 -29.65
N VAL A 273 -5.53 5.29 -29.28
CA VAL A 273 -4.52 6.13 -29.93
C VAL A 273 -4.01 5.47 -31.20
N ASP A 274 -3.50 4.23 -31.08
CA ASP A 274 -2.88 3.51 -32.19
C ASP A 274 -2.85 2.00 -31.90
N PHE A 275 -3.97 1.32 -32.12
CA PHE A 275 -4.00 -0.14 -32.08
C PHE A 275 -3.29 -0.71 -33.31
N ARG A 276 -2.14 -1.35 -33.11
CA ARG A 276 -1.39 -2.06 -34.15
C ARG A 276 -1.54 -3.56 -33.94
N PRO A 277 -2.44 -4.24 -34.68
CA PRO A 277 -2.51 -5.69 -34.70
C PRO A 277 -1.15 -6.26 -35.14
N ASN A 278 -0.66 -7.27 -34.43
CA ASN A 278 0.48 -8.08 -34.86
C ASN A 278 0.07 -9.52 -35.20
N VAL A 279 -1.24 -9.79 -35.19
CA VAL A 279 -1.86 -11.04 -35.60
C VAL A 279 -2.69 -10.79 -36.86
N PRO A 280 -2.69 -11.70 -37.85
CA PRO A 280 -3.54 -11.55 -39.03
C PRO A 280 -5.02 -11.41 -38.65
N SER A 281 -5.67 -10.35 -39.12
CA SER A 281 -6.96 -9.87 -38.59
C SER A 281 -8.13 -9.88 -39.59
N SER A 282 -8.06 -10.70 -40.65
CA SER A 282 -9.12 -10.75 -41.67
C SER A 282 -10.46 -11.34 -41.16
N SER A 283 -10.43 -12.10 -40.07
CA SER A 283 -11.62 -12.68 -39.41
C SER A 283 -11.31 -13.05 -37.96
N ILE A 284 -12.35 -13.26 -37.15
CA ILE A 284 -12.23 -13.81 -35.79
C ILE A 284 -11.51 -15.16 -35.80
N GLU A 285 -11.83 -16.03 -36.76
CA GLU A 285 -11.20 -17.34 -36.94
C GLU A 285 -9.68 -17.23 -37.18
N THR A 286 -9.26 -16.25 -37.98
CA THR A 286 -7.83 -16.03 -38.24
C THR A 286 -7.08 -15.60 -36.98
N VAL A 287 -7.68 -14.71 -36.18
CA VAL A 287 -7.08 -14.25 -34.92
C VAL A 287 -7.03 -15.40 -33.90
N LEU A 288 -8.10 -16.18 -33.79
CA LEU A 288 -8.18 -17.35 -32.93
C LEU A 288 -7.12 -18.40 -33.27
N THR A 289 -6.93 -18.68 -34.55
CA THR A 289 -5.93 -19.64 -35.03
C THR A 289 -4.53 -19.22 -34.57
N ALA A 290 -4.17 -17.95 -34.76
CA ALA A 290 -2.88 -17.44 -34.31
C ALA A 290 -2.75 -17.43 -32.78
N TYR A 291 -3.81 -17.09 -32.04
CA TYR A 291 -3.78 -17.20 -30.57
C TYR A 291 -3.51 -18.64 -30.10
N LEU A 292 -4.14 -19.63 -30.76
CA LEU A 292 -3.91 -21.04 -30.47
C LEU A 292 -2.47 -21.49 -30.75
N GLU A 293 -1.87 -21.02 -31.85
CA GLU A 293 -0.45 -21.26 -32.16
C GLU A 293 0.49 -20.73 -31.07
N HIS A 294 0.05 -19.74 -30.30
CA HIS A 294 0.77 -19.17 -29.16
C HIS A 294 0.31 -19.71 -27.78
N GLY A 295 -0.46 -20.81 -27.75
CA GLY A 295 -0.88 -21.45 -26.51
C GLY A 295 -1.99 -20.72 -25.74
N MET A 296 -2.70 -19.80 -26.40
CA MET A 296 -3.83 -19.07 -25.83
C MET A 296 -5.15 -19.83 -26.09
N PRO A 297 -6.22 -19.58 -25.32
CA PRO A 297 -7.47 -20.34 -25.44
C PRO A 297 -8.13 -20.18 -26.83
N ALA A 298 -8.80 -21.25 -27.29
CA ALA A 298 -9.55 -21.33 -28.55
C ALA A 298 -10.89 -20.58 -28.48
N TYR A 299 -10.91 -19.42 -27.81
CA TYR A 299 -12.14 -18.71 -27.48
C TYR A 299 -11.95 -17.20 -27.62
N MET A 300 -12.90 -16.55 -28.27
CA MET A 300 -12.92 -15.11 -28.50
C MET A 300 -14.37 -14.61 -28.47
N TRP A 301 -14.55 -13.43 -27.92
CA TRP A 301 -15.83 -12.73 -27.92
C TRP A 301 -16.14 -12.17 -29.30
N ASP A 302 -17.39 -12.31 -29.76
CA ASP A 302 -17.86 -11.67 -31.00
C ASP A 302 -18.89 -10.58 -30.66
N PHE A 303 -18.49 -9.33 -30.84
CA PHE A 303 -19.37 -8.16 -30.71
C PHE A 303 -19.91 -7.66 -32.06
N GLY A 304 -19.66 -8.40 -33.15
CA GLY A 304 -20.17 -8.14 -34.49
C GLY A 304 -21.68 -7.95 -34.56
N PRO A 305 -22.50 -8.86 -33.98
CA PRO A 305 -23.96 -8.74 -33.96
C PRO A 305 -24.47 -7.45 -33.30
N GLU A 306 -23.68 -6.89 -32.38
CA GLU A 306 -23.99 -5.66 -31.63
C GLU A 306 -23.45 -4.40 -32.34
N GLY A 307 -22.98 -4.53 -33.58
CA GLY A 307 -22.53 -3.42 -34.43
C GLY A 307 -21.08 -2.99 -34.20
N PHE A 308 -20.26 -3.82 -33.55
CA PHE A 308 -18.82 -3.57 -33.44
C PHE A 308 -18.06 -4.25 -34.59
N THR A 309 -17.03 -3.58 -35.11
CA THR A 309 -16.14 -4.14 -36.12
C THR A 309 -14.84 -4.61 -35.47
N LEU A 310 -14.41 -5.84 -35.75
CA LEU A 310 -13.09 -6.33 -35.35
C LEU A 310 -12.00 -5.49 -36.03
N VAL A 311 -11.14 -4.86 -35.23
CA VAL A 311 -9.96 -4.13 -35.75
C VAL A 311 -8.79 -5.10 -35.90
N GLY A 312 -8.62 -6.00 -34.93
CA GLY A 312 -7.67 -7.11 -35.01
C GLY A 312 -7.25 -7.64 -33.66
N GLY A 313 -6.35 -8.63 -33.71
CA GLY A 313 -5.72 -9.22 -32.54
C GLY A 313 -4.29 -8.77 -32.36
N ARG A 314 -3.85 -8.79 -31.12
CA ARG A 314 -2.47 -8.52 -30.74
C ARG A 314 -2.05 -9.50 -29.65
N TRP A 315 -0.82 -9.98 -29.74
CA TRP A 315 -0.19 -10.81 -28.72
C TRP A 315 1.10 -10.14 -28.26
N ASP A 316 1.29 -9.98 -26.95
CA ASP A 316 2.51 -9.44 -26.37
C ASP A 316 2.95 -10.30 -25.16
N PRO A 317 4.26 -10.41 -24.90
CA PRO A 317 4.74 -10.90 -23.63
C PRO A 317 4.68 -9.79 -22.57
N LEU A 318 4.20 -10.11 -21.36
CA LEU A 318 4.37 -9.26 -20.19
C LEU A 318 5.83 -9.21 -19.73
N SER A 319 6.16 -8.33 -18.78
CA SER A 319 7.51 -8.19 -18.24
C SER A 319 8.04 -9.45 -17.54
N ASP A 320 7.14 -10.33 -17.09
CA ASP A 320 7.46 -11.64 -16.52
C ASP A 320 7.51 -12.77 -17.58
N GLY A 321 7.30 -12.44 -18.86
CA GLY A 321 7.25 -13.38 -19.98
C GLY A 321 5.89 -14.04 -20.20
N THR A 322 4.90 -13.79 -19.33
CA THR A 322 3.56 -14.37 -19.49
C THR A 322 2.90 -13.86 -20.77
N PRO A 323 2.36 -14.72 -21.63
CA PRO A 323 1.66 -14.28 -22.83
C PRO A 323 0.34 -13.60 -22.46
N VAL A 324 0.07 -12.47 -23.11
CA VAL A 324 -1.22 -11.77 -23.05
C VAL A 324 -1.69 -11.47 -24.46
N THR A 325 -3.00 -11.62 -24.70
CA THR A 325 -3.61 -11.22 -25.96
C THR A 325 -4.59 -10.08 -25.77
N TYR A 326 -4.71 -9.25 -26.80
CA TYR A 326 -5.60 -8.09 -26.87
C TYR A 326 -6.40 -8.18 -28.17
N THR A 327 -7.72 -8.23 -28.07
CA THR A 327 -8.60 -8.14 -29.24
C THR A 327 -9.40 -6.86 -29.15
N TRP A 328 -9.30 -6.04 -30.19
CA TRP A 328 -9.94 -4.73 -30.24
C TRP A 328 -11.13 -4.72 -31.18
N PHE A 329 -12.29 -4.35 -30.64
CA PHE A 329 -13.53 -4.13 -31.39
C PHE A 329 -13.89 -2.64 -31.37
N ARG A 330 -14.14 -2.05 -32.53
CA ARG A 330 -14.50 -0.63 -32.66
C ARG A 330 -15.96 -0.48 -33.05
N GLY A 331 -16.71 0.29 -32.28
CA GLY A 331 -18.10 0.68 -32.57
C GLY A 331 -18.21 2.18 -32.86
N THR A 332 -19.44 2.66 -33.06
CA THR A 332 -19.71 4.08 -33.38
C THR A 332 -19.48 5.03 -32.20
N LYS A 333 -19.66 4.56 -30.97
CA LYS A 333 -19.57 5.36 -29.73
C LYS A 333 -18.37 5.02 -28.84
N GLY A 334 -17.41 4.23 -29.34
CA GLY A 334 -16.26 3.75 -28.57
C GLY A 334 -15.80 2.40 -29.06
N GLY A 335 -15.16 1.61 -28.20
CA GLY A 335 -14.84 0.22 -28.52
C GLY A 335 -14.94 -0.68 -27.31
N VAL A 336 -14.59 -1.94 -27.52
CA VAL A 336 -14.50 -2.97 -26.49
C VAL A 336 -13.15 -3.65 -26.65
N MET A 337 -12.40 -3.70 -25.55
CA MET A 337 -11.13 -4.41 -25.49
C MET A 337 -11.35 -5.74 -24.75
N CYS A 338 -10.93 -6.84 -25.36
CA CYS A 338 -10.87 -8.13 -24.71
C CYS A 338 -9.43 -8.51 -24.47
N ILE A 339 -9.12 -8.94 -23.26
CA ILE A 339 -7.80 -9.43 -22.88
C ILE A 339 -7.91 -10.85 -22.40
N PHE A 340 -7.03 -11.73 -22.90
CA PHE A 340 -6.80 -13.03 -22.29
C PHE A 340 -5.39 -13.11 -21.74
N ARG A 341 -5.25 -13.68 -20.56
CA ARG A 341 -3.97 -13.89 -19.90
C ARG A 341 -4.00 -15.21 -19.13
N GLN A 342 -2.89 -15.92 -19.14
CA GLN A 342 -2.69 -17.06 -18.25
C GLN A 342 -2.44 -16.55 -16.81
N THR A 343 -3.08 -17.18 -15.84
CA THR A 343 -2.86 -16.90 -14.41
C THR A 343 -2.73 -18.22 -13.67
N ASP A 344 -1.95 -18.30 -12.61
CA ASP A 344 -1.87 -19.51 -11.80
C ASP A 344 -3.07 -19.66 -10.85
N ALA A 345 -3.82 -18.57 -10.61
CA ALA A 345 -4.99 -18.57 -9.77
C ALA A 345 -6.00 -17.49 -10.20
N PHE A 346 -7.27 -17.87 -10.27
CA PHE A 346 -8.36 -16.92 -10.39
C PHE A 346 -8.76 -16.42 -9.00
N ASN A 347 -8.38 -15.19 -8.66
CA ASN A 347 -8.81 -14.55 -7.43
C ASN A 347 -9.52 -13.22 -7.77
N PRO A 348 -10.84 -13.27 -8.06
CA PRO A 348 -11.56 -12.09 -8.48
C PRO A 348 -11.60 -11.07 -7.33
N PRO A 349 -11.56 -9.77 -7.64
CA PRO A 349 -11.75 -8.73 -6.63
C PRO A 349 -13.07 -8.92 -5.89
N LEU A 350 -13.05 -8.71 -4.58
CA LEU A 350 -14.25 -8.73 -3.75
C LEU A 350 -15.24 -7.65 -4.22
N LEU A 351 -16.54 -7.93 -4.08
CA LEU A 351 -17.65 -7.00 -4.37
C LEU A 351 -17.82 -6.70 -5.88
N ALA A 352 -18.09 -7.73 -6.68
CA ALA A 352 -18.67 -7.53 -8.00
C ALA A 352 -19.98 -6.72 -7.87
N HIS A 353 -20.23 -5.82 -8.82
CA HIS A 353 -21.47 -5.04 -8.86
C HIS A 353 -22.65 -5.92 -9.27
N ASP A 354 -22.38 -6.88 -10.17
CA ASP A 354 -23.34 -7.88 -10.61
C ASP A 354 -22.62 -9.17 -11.01
N GLU A 355 -23.32 -10.30 -10.97
CA GLU A 355 -22.83 -11.62 -11.38
C GLU A 355 -23.90 -12.36 -12.20
N HIS A 356 -23.54 -12.75 -13.43
CA HIS A 356 -24.40 -13.54 -14.32
C HIS A 356 -23.61 -14.70 -14.91
N HIS A 357 -24.02 -15.94 -14.68
CA HIS A 357 -23.39 -17.12 -15.32
C HIS A 357 -21.84 -17.16 -15.21
N ARG A 358 -21.27 -16.76 -14.06
CA ARG A 358 -19.81 -16.64 -13.80
C ARG A 358 -19.11 -15.46 -14.49
N LEU A 359 -19.86 -14.55 -15.10
CA LEU A 359 -19.41 -13.23 -15.53
C LEU A 359 -19.49 -12.28 -14.35
N LEU A 360 -18.36 -11.71 -13.93
CA LEU A 360 -18.31 -10.78 -12.81
C LEU A 360 -18.15 -9.35 -13.32
N PHE A 361 -19.12 -8.49 -13.03
CA PHE A 361 -19.16 -7.12 -13.54
C PHE A 361 -18.68 -6.11 -12.50
N TYR A 362 -17.85 -5.17 -12.95
CA TYR A 362 -17.25 -4.15 -12.08
C TYR A 362 -17.29 -2.76 -12.73
N ARG A 363 -17.42 -1.73 -11.89
CA ARG A 363 -17.06 -0.36 -12.25
C ARG A 363 -15.69 -0.01 -11.67
N TYR A 364 -14.74 0.39 -12.51
CA TYR A 364 -13.37 0.69 -12.08
C TYR A 364 -12.75 1.81 -12.92
N ARG A 365 -12.32 2.91 -12.29
CA ARG A 365 -11.66 4.08 -12.93
C ARG A 365 -12.35 4.57 -14.21
N ASP A 366 -13.67 4.72 -14.16
CA ASP A 366 -14.54 5.13 -15.28
C ASP A 366 -14.79 4.08 -16.38
N PHE A 367 -14.25 2.88 -16.21
CA PHE A 367 -14.52 1.73 -17.07
C PHE A 367 -15.53 0.80 -16.44
N SER A 368 -16.32 0.17 -17.29
CA SER A 368 -17.07 -1.04 -16.99
C SER A 368 -16.22 -2.23 -17.43
N LEU A 369 -16.06 -3.19 -16.53
CA LEU A 369 -15.21 -4.36 -16.71
C LEU A 369 -16.04 -5.62 -16.49
N CYS A 370 -15.79 -6.65 -17.29
CA CYS A 370 -16.30 -7.99 -17.06
C CYS A 370 -15.10 -8.93 -16.90
N LEU A 371 -15.03 -9.62 -15.78
CA LEU A 371 -14.00 -10.59 -15.44
C LEU A 371 -14.59 -12.00 -15.48
N ILE A 372 -13.91 -12.89 -16.19
CA ILE A 372 -14.42 -14.22 -16.48
C ILE A 372 -13.29 -15.23 -16.30
N ASN A 373 -13.55 -16.29 -15.52
CA ASN A 373 -12.68 -17.45 -15.49
C ASN A 373 -13.06 -18.39 -16.63
N VAL A 374 -12.15 -18.59 -17.57
CA VAL A 374 -12.35 -19.43 -18.75
C VAL A 374 -12.04 -20.89 -18.37
N GLY A 375 -12.65 -21.37 -17.29
CA GLY A 375 -12.31 -22.59 -16.55
C GLY A 375 -12.50 -23.93 -17.29
N GLY A 376 -12.77 -23.89 -18.60
CA GLY A 376 -12.75 -25.06 -19.49
C GLY A 376 -11.46 -25.18 -20.33
N TYR A 377 -10.64 -24.13 -20.39
CA TYR A 377 -9.47 -24.06 -21.28
C TYR A 377 -8.14 -23.92 -20.54
N GLY A 378 -8.13 -24.22 -19.23
CA GLY A 378 -6.97 -24.05 -18.34
C GLY A 378 -7.11 -22.84 -17.41
N ASN A 379 -6.01 -22.43 -16.80
CA ASN A 379 -6.01 -21.29 -15.88
C ASN A 379 -5.87 -19.97 -16.66
N PHE A 380 -6.92 -19.60 -17.39
CA PHE A 380 -6.99 -18.35 -18.14
C PHE A 380 -8.08 -17.43 -17.60
N ILE A 381 -7.78 -16.14 -17.59
CA ILE A 381 -8.74 -15.09 -17.32
C ILE A 381 -9.02 -14.28 -18.57
N SER A 382 -10.28 -13.91 -18.75
CA SER A 382 -10.71 -12.94 -19.73
C SER A 382 -11.15 -11.67 -19.01
N VAL A 383 -10.60 -10.53 -19.42
CA VAL A 383 -11.05 -9.20 -18.98
C VAL A 383 -11.58 -8.44 -20.19
N ILE A 384 -12.85 -8.06 -20.14
CA ILE A 384 -13.49 -7.22 -21.15
C ILE A 384 -13.62 -5.81 -20.58
N ALA A 385 -13.19 -4.79 -21.31
CA ALA A 385 -13.17 -3.41 -20.85
C ALA A 385 -13.80 -2.43 -21.84
N SER A 386 -14.62 -1.51 -21.33
CA SER A 386 -15.24 -0.43 -22.09
C SER A 386 -15.61 0.76 -21.18
N PRO A 387 -15.52 2.02 -21.65
CA PRO A 387 -15.95 3.20 -20.89
C PRO A 387 -17.49 3.35 -20.81
N MET A 388 -18.25 2.46 -21.46
CA MET A 388 -19.72 2.49 -21.47
C MET A 388 -20.32 2.41 -20.06
N PRO A 389 -21.54 2.95 -19.83
CA PRO A 389 -22.27 2.75 -18.58
C PRO A 389 -22.47 1.26 -18.26
N LEU A 390 -22.35 0.88 -16.98
CA LEU A 390 -22.32 -0.52 -16.55
C LEU A 390 -23.52 -1.35 -17.06
N LYS A 391 -24.75 -0.85 -16.94
CA LYS A 391 -25.94 -1.55 -17.45
C LYS A 391 -25.95 -1.79 -18.96
N GLN A 392 -25.41 -0.84 -19.73
CA GLN A 392 -25.30 -1.01 -21.19
C GLN A 392 -24.22 -2.03 -21.53
N PHE A 393 -23.13 -2.00 -20.78
CA PHE A 393 -22.02 -2.93 -20.93
C PHE A 393 -22.39 -4.36 -20.51
N GLU A 394 -23.14 -4.54 -19.42
CA GLU A 394 -23.67 -5.84 -19.00
C GLU A 394 -24.52 -6.47 -20.10
N ASN A 395 -25.51 -5.73 -20.63
CA ASN A 395 -26.33 -6.21 -21.73
C ASN A 395 -25.49 -6.57 -22.97
N LEU A 396 -24.52 -5.73 -23.32
CA LEU A 396 -23.63 -5.97 -24.46
C LEU A 396 -22.85 -7.29 -24.31
N VAL A 397 -22.26 -7.52 -23.13
CA VAL A 397 -21.48 -8.74 -22.87
C VAL A 397 -22.39 -9.97 -22.79
N LEU A 398 -23.59 -9.83 -22.19
CA LEU A 398 -24.55 -10.93 -22.09
C LEU A 398 -25.11 -11.34 -23.45
N THR A 399 -25.37 -10.41 -24.37
CA THR A 399 -25.79 -10.79 -25.72
C THR A 399 -24.65 -11.45 -26.50
N ALA A 400 -23.40 -11.04 -26.27
CA ALA A 400 -22.24 -11.67 -26.91
C ALA A 400 -21.89 -13.07 -26.33
N THR A 401 -22.46 -13.46 -25.18
CA THR A 401 -22.35 -14.84 -24.64
C THR A 401 -23.34 -15.82 -25.24
N LEU A 402 -24.44 -15.34 -25.83
CA LEU A 402 -25.54 -16.17 -26.36
C LEU A 402 -25.28 -16.53 -27.82
#